data_AF-A0A6H2FWH4-F1
#
_entry.id   AF-A0A6H2FWH4-F1
#
_cell.length_a   1.000
_cell.length_b   1.000
_cell.length_c   1.000
_cell.angle_alpha   90.00
_cell.angle_beta   90.00
_cell.angle_gamma   90.00
#
_symmetry.space_group_name_H-M   'P 1'
#
loop_
_entity.id
_entity.type
_entity.pdbx_description
1 polymer ?
#
loop_
_entity_poly.entity_id
_entity_poly.type
_entity_poly.pdbx_seq_one_letter_code
_entity_poly.pdbx_strand_id
1 'polypeptide(L)'
;MLQITKSAQEYFLKLLSKKNKNICIRISVLIKNNIFKGNVSFCDIQKIKNNDIKLNFKKLNIFIDYNSNKFLEDIKIDFIKKKLSTKLEFIVLNNKKIKNNKNIQNLKKDIDNFLKNIINPKLLNHGGFITLKNITINNILLLEFHGGCQGCSMSNHTFKNWIEKEIIYNFPNIKGVYDITFHKKNKLSYY
;
A
#
# COMPACT_ATOMS: atom_id res chain seq x y z
N MET A 1 13.50 4.27 2.60
CA MET A 1 12.65 5.44 2.24
C MET A 1 12.53 5.54 0.73
N LEU A 2 11.37 5.93 0.20
CA LEU A 2 11.15 6.14 -1.24
C LEU A 2 12.16 7.13 -1.82
N GLN A 3 12.82 6.76 -2.92
CA GLN A 3 13.75 7.62 -3.65
C GLN A 3 13.11 8.10 -4.94
N ILE A 4 13.30 9.37 -5.30
CA ILE A 4 12.81 9.94 -6.56
C ILE A 4 13.98 10.58 -7.28
N THR A 5 14.34 10.04 -8.44
CA THR A 5 15.50 10.52 -9.21
C THR A 5 15.29 11.94 -9.73
N LYS A 6 16.39 12.62 -10.07
CA LYS A 6 16.33 13.97 -10.63
C LYS A 6 15.57 14.02 -11.97
N SER A 7 15.74 13.00 -12.82
CA SER A 7 14.98 12.84 -14.07
C SER A 7 13.47 12.71 -13.81
N ALA A 8 13.06 11.95 -12.79
CA ALA A 8 11.66 11.85 -12.39
C ALA A 8 11.11 13.18 -11.85
N GLN A 9 11.88 13.89 -11.02
CA GLN A 9 11.53 15.22 -10.52
C GLN A 9 11.31 16.23 -11.66
N GLU A 10 12.20 16.25 -12.66
CA GLU A 10 12.08 17.12 -13.84
C GLU A 10 10.86 16.76 -14.70
N TYR A 11 10.58 15.46 -14.87
CA TYR A 11 9.39 15.01 -15.55
C TYR A 11 8.11 15.45 -14.82
N PHE A 12 8.08 15.32 -13.50
CA PHE A 12 6.99 15.78 -12.66
C PHE A 12 6.76 17.29 -12.73
N LEU A 13 7.81 18.10 -12.73
CA LEU A 13 7.71 19.54 -12.96
C LEU A 13 7.08 19.85 -14.33
N LYS A 14 7.52 19.15 -15.38
CA LYS A 14 6.97 19.31 -16.73
C LYS A 14 5.48 18.91 -16.81
N LEU A 15 5.05 17.94 -16.02
CA LEU A 15 3.64 17.58 -15.93
C LEU A 15 2.83 18.66 -15.21
N LEU A 16 3.35 19.17 -14.09
CA LEU A 16 2.69 20.21 -13.30
C LEU A 16 2.63 21.57 -14.00
N SER A 17 3.62 21.90 -14.85
CA SER A 17 3.62 23.16 -15.60
C SER A 17 2.46 23.28 -16.60
N LYS A 18 1.79 22.16 -16.92
CA LYS A 18 0.61 22.10 -17.79
C LYS A 18 -0.71 22.06 -17.01
N LYS A 19 -0.65 22.28 -15.69
CA LYS A 19 -1.78 22.14 -14.76
C LYS A 19 -2.01 23.44 -13.99
N ASN A 20 -3.17 23.54 -13.36
CA ASN A 20 -3.50 24.65 -12.47
C ASN A 20 -2.57 24.66 -11.25
N LYS A 21 -2.32 25.86 -10.69
CA LYS A 21 -1.41 26.07 -9.56
C LYS A 21 -1.75 25.25 -8.30
N ASN A 22 -3.00 24.83 -8.14
CA ASN A 22 -3.47 24.08 -6.96
C ASN A 22 -3.33 22.55 -7.09
N ILE A 23 -2.72 22.06 -8.18
CA ILE A 23 -2.53 20.63 -8.38
C ILE A 23 -1.13 20.21 -7.91
N CYS A 24 -1.06 19.14 -7.14
CA CYS A 24 0.17 18.47 -6.74
C CYS A 24 0.25 17.04 -7.27
N ILE A 25 1.39 16.39 -7.04
CA ILE A 25 1.57 14.97 -7.31
C ILE A 25 1.41 14.19 -6.01
N ARG A 26 0.58 13.15 -6.07
CA ARG A 26 0.37 12.20 -4.98
C ARG A 26 0.75 10.80 -5.45
N ILE A 27 1.68 10.19 -4.71
CA ILE A 27 2.16 8.82 -4.91
C ILE A 27 1.36 7.90 -4.00
N SER A 28 0.90 6.80 -4.56
CA SER A 28 0.17 5.75 -3.87
C SER A 28 0.58 4.39 -4.39
N VAL A 29 0.10 3.35 -3.74
CA VAL A 29 0.27 1.98 -4.19
C VAL A 29 -1.11 1.41 -4.49
N LEU A 30 -1.24 0.81 -5.67
CA LEU A 30 -2.44 0.09 -6.10
C LEU A 30 -2.14 -1.39 -6.17
N ILE A 31 -3.16 -2.22 -6.01
CA ILE A 31 -3.08 -3.66 -6.23
C ILE A 31 -3.88 -4.00 -7.46
N LYS A 32 -3.23 -4.62 -8.45
CA LYS A 32 -3.89 -5.16 -9.63
C LYS A 32 -3.40 -6.58 -9.84
N ASN A 33 -4.33 -7.53 -9.93
CA ASN A 33 -4.02 -8.96 -10.10
C ASN A 33 -3.03 -9.48 -9.03
N ASN A 34 -3.23 -9.10 -7.77
CA ASN A 34 -2.35 -9.41 -6.64
C ASN A 34 -0.90 -8.91 -6.75
N ILE A 35 -0.64 -7.98 -7.67
CA ILE A 35 0.66 -7.33 -7.84
C ILE A 35 0.54 -5.89 -7.37
N PHE A 36 1.46 -5.51 -6.49
CA PHE A 36 1.62 -4.13 -6.08
C PHE A 36 2.20 -3.31 -7.23
N LYS A 37 1.49 -2.25 -7.60
CA LYS A 37 1.91 -1.30 -8.62
C LYS A 37 1.93 0.10 -8.02
N GLY A 38 3.10 0.72 -8.05
CA GLY A 38 3.24 2.14 -7.75
C GLY A 38 2.37 2.97 -8.69
N ASN A 39 1.70 3.96 -8.11
CA ASN A 39 0.77 4.83 -8.80
C ASN A 39 1.13 6.29 -8.56
N VAL A 40 1.13 7.07 -9.63
CA VAL A 40 1.32 8.52 -9.59
C VAL A 40 0.03 9.17 -10.06
N SER A 41 -0.52 10.07 -9.25
CA SER A 41 -1.77 10.76 -9.54
C SER A 41 -1.64 12.26 -9.32
N PHE A 42 -2.46 13.03 -10.03
CA PHE A 42 -2.67 14.44 -9.72
C PHE A 42 -3.69 14.55 -8.59
N CYS A 43 -3.43 15.41 -7.62
CA CYS A 43 -4.32 15.66 -6.49
C CYS A 43 -4.45 17.17 -6.29
N ASP A 44 -5.64 17.64 -5.94
CA ASP A 44 -5.81 19.02 -5.50
C ASP A 44 -5.17 19.15 -4.11
N ILE A 45 -4.42 20.22 -3.88
CA ILE A 45 -3.80 20.51 -2.58
C ILE A 45 -4.82 20.52 -1.44
N GLN A 46 -6.05 20.95 -1.70
CA GLN A 46 -7.13 20.95 -0.71
C GLN A 46 -7.62 19.54 -0.34
N LYS A 47 -7.33 18.53 -1.17
CA LYS A 47 -7.73 17.12 -0.96
C LYS A 47 -6.61 16.28 -0.35
N ILE A 48 -5.44 16.87 -0.09
CA ILE A 48 -4.36 16.19 0.62
C ILE A 48 -4.84 15.91 2.04
N LYS A 49 -4.63 14.68 2.50
CA LYS A 49 -4.99 14.30 3.87
C LYS A 49 -3.90 14.77 4.82
N ASN A 50 -4.28 15.15 6.03
CA ASN A 50 -3.34 15.66 7.04
C ASN A 50 -2.25 14.65 7.42
N ASN A 51 -2.49 13.35 7.23
CA ASN A 51 -1.53 12.28 7.49
C ASN A 51 -0.68 11.88 6.28
N ASP A 52 -0.92 12.46 5.10
CA ASP A 52 -0.07 12.21 3.93
C ASP A 52 1.35 12.74 4.20
N ILE A 53 2.34 12.00 3.73
CA ILE A 53 3.75 12.32 3.97
C ILE A 53 4.22 13.25 2.86
N LYS A 54 4.67 14.44 3.25
CA LYS A 54 5.20 15.44 2.32
C LYS A 54 6.70 15.23 2.11
N LEU A 55 7.09 14.95 0.87
CA LEU A 55 8.48 15.00 0.41
C LEU A 55 8.76 16.38 -0.18
N ASN A 56 9.67 17.11 0.46
CA ASN A 56 10.12 18.42 0.00
C ASN A 56 11.34 18.29 -0.93
N PHE A 57 11.23 18.81 -2.15
CA PHE A 57 12.36 18.98 -3.05
C PHE A 57 12.52 20.46 -3.40
N LYS A 58 13.68 20.85 -3.92
CA LYS A 58 14.03 22.25 -4.19
C LYS A 58 13.00 23.02 -5.03
N LYS A 59 12.30 22.34 -5.95
CA LYS A 59 11.38 22.97 -6.92
C LYS A 59 9.97 22.41 -6.89
N LEU A 60 9.69 21.37 -6.09
CA LEU A 60 8.41 20.68 -6.10
C LEU A 60 8.19 19.95 -4.77
N ASN A 61 6.91 19.79 -4.41
CA ASN A 61 6.51 18.95 -3.29
C ASN A 61 5.76 17.74 -3.82
N ILE A 62 6.05 16.55 -3.29
CA ILE A 62 5.35 15.31 -3.61
C ILE A 62 4.74 14.77 -2.34
N PHE A 63 3.51 14.31 -2.43
CA PHE A 63 2.80 13.72 -1.29
C PHE A 63 2.73 12.21 -1.46
N ILE A 64 2.94 11.47 -0.37
CA ILE A 64 2.76 10.02 -0.32
C ILE A 64 1.49 9.76 0.49
N ASP A 65 0.58 8.97 -0.07
CA ASP A 65 -0.56 8.43 0.67
C ASP A 65 -0.06 7.66 1.91
N TYR A 66 -0.56 8.04 3.09
CA TYR A 66 -0.12 7.47 4.37
C TYR A 66 -0.12 5.93 4.38
N ASN A 67 -1.20 5.31 3.88
CA ASN A 67 -1.35 3.84 3.87
C ASN A 67 -0.41 3.16 2.88
N SER A 68 0.08 3.90 1.88
CA SER A 68 0.99 3.41 0.85
C SER A 68 2.46 3.47 1.26
N ASN A 69 2.82 4.33 2.23
CA ASN A 69 4.20 4.64 2.58
C ASN A 69 5.05 3.40 2.92
N LYS A 70 4.52 2.50 3.77
CA LYS A 70 5.20 1.25 4.17
C LYS A 70 5.53 0.33 3.00
N PHE A 71 4.75 0.40 1.91
CA PHE A 71 4.97 -0.41 0.71
C PHE A 71 5.92 0.24 -0.30
N LEU A 72 6.27 1.50 -0.08
CA LEU A 72 7.20 2.28 -0.91
C LEU A 72 8.61 2.32 -0.32
N GLU A 73 8.83 1.60 0.78
CA GLU A 73 10.16 1.34 1.31
C GLU A 73 11.02 0.56 0.30
N ASP A 74 12.27 0.99 0.16
CA ASP A 74 13.22 0.47 -0.84
C ASP A 74 12.78 0.58 -2.30
N ILE A 75 11.88 1.52 -2.61
CA ILE A 75 11.49 1.81 -3.99
C ILE A 75 12.19 3.10 -4.48
N LYS A 76 12.63 3.07 -5.74
CA LYS A 76 13.13 4.22 -6.50
C LYS A 76 12.19 4.49 -7.67
N ILE A 77 11.71 5.72 -7.80
CA ILE A 77 10.97 6.19 -8.96
C ILE A 77 11.95 6.85 -9.92
N ASP A 78 11.98 6.37 -11.16
CA ASP A 78 12.84 6.88 -12.20
C ASP A 78 12.05 7.20 -13.47
N PHE A 79 12.54 8.17 -14.25
CA PHE A 79 12.04 8.48 -15.57
C PHE A 79 13.06 8.06 -16.61
N ILE A 80 12.79 6.94 -17.26
CA ILE A 80 13.70 6.31 -18.22
C ILE A 80 13.32 6.75 -19.63
N LYS A 81 14.29 7.33 -20.34
CA LYS A 81 14.18 7.70 -21.74
C LYS A 81 15.03 6.75 -22.59
N LYS A 82 14.36 5.87 -23.33
CA LYS A 82 14.96 5.00 -24.35
C LYS A 82 14.70 5.60 -25.73
N LYS A 83 15.45 5.17 -26.76
CA LYS A 83 15.35 5.70 -28.15
C LYS A 83 13.91 5.74 -28.69
N LEU A 84 13.06 4.78 -28.31
CA LEU A 84 11.70 4.61 -28.83
C LEU A 84 10.60 4.81 -27.77
N SER A 85 10.94 4.98 -26.49
CA SER A 85 9.94 5.11 -25.43
C SER A 85 10.45 5.90 -24.23
N THR A 86 9.54 6.62 -23.61
CA THR A 86 9.76 7.19 -22.27
C THR A 86 8.78 6.57 -21.30
N LYS A 87 9.25 6.20 -20.12
CA LYS A 87 8.39 5.66 -19.07
C LYS A 87 8.84 6.09 -17.69
N LEU A 88 7.86 6.37 -16.82
CA LEU A 88 8.06 6.37 -15.38
C LEU A 88 8.07 4.92 -14.89
N GLU A 89 9.02 4.58 -14.05
CA GLU A 89 9.19 3.23 -13.51
C GLU A 89 9.43 3.25 -12.00
N PHE A 90 8.81 2.32 -11.30
CA PHE A 90 9.05 2.05 -9.88
C PHE A 90 10.01 0.86 -9.80
N ILE A 91 11.22 1.10 -9.33
CA ILE A 91 12.33 0.14 -9.28
C ILE A 91 12.55 -0.25 -7.82
N VAL A 92 12.54 -1.55 -7.53
CA VAL A 92 12.91 -2.05 -6.20
C VAL A 92 14.44 -2.03 -6.05
N LEU A 93 14.94 -1.35 -5.03
CA LEU A 93 16.37 -1.20 -4.73
C LEU A 93 16.93 -2.45 -4.05
N ASN A 94 16.19 -3.01 -3.09
CA ASN A 94 16.60 -4.21 -2.37
C ASN A 94 15.84 -5.43 -2.86
N ASN A 95 16.46 -6.14 -3.80
CA ASN A 95 16.11 -7.51 -4.15
C ASN A 95 16.65 -8.46 -3.07
N LYS A 96 16.20 -8.33 -1.81
CA LYS A 96 16.18 -9.49 -0.90
C LYS A 96 15.11 -10.45 -1.45
N LYS A 97 15.44 -11.06 -2.59
CA LYS A 97 14.66 -12.09 -3.26
C LYS A 97 14.35 -13.14 -2.22
N ILE A 98 13.07 -13.35 -1.96
CA ILE A 98 12.58 -14.60 -1.40
C ILE A 98 13.00 -15.68 -2.39
N LYS A 99 14.11 -16.36 -2.08
CA LYS A 99 14.42 -17.66 -2.66
C LYS A 99 13.39 -18.65 -2.09
N ASN A 100 12.84 -19.44 -3.01
CA ASN A 100 12.08 -20.69 -2.84
C ASN A 100 10.54 -20.59 -2.80
N ASN A 101 9.91 -20.89 -3.95
CA ASN A 101 8.47 -21.11 -4.11
C ASN A 101 7.88 -22.18 -3.16
N LYS A 102 8.68 -23.16 -2.70
CA LYS A 102 8.25 -24.15 -1.68
C LYS A 102 7.99 -23.52 -0.32
N ASN A 103 8.70 -22.44 0.03
CA ASN A 103 8.50 -21.76 1.32
C ASN A 103 7.21 -20.92 1.35
N ILE A 104 6.72 -20.45 0.19
CA ILE A 104 5.53 -19.59 0.13
C ILE A 104 4.25 -20.37 0.41
N GLN A 105 4.13 -21.63 -0.05
CA GLN A 105 2.95 -22.46 0.25
C GLN A 105 2.87 -22.81 1.74
N ASN A 106 3.98 -23.20 2.37
CA ASN A 106 4.03 -23.43 3.81
C ASN A 106 3.72 -22.15 4.58
N LEU A 107 4.35 -21.03 4.20
CA LEU A 107 4.06 -19.73 4.80
C LEU A 107 2.58 -19.34 4.69
N LYS A 108 1.94 -19.59 3.53
CA LYS A 108 0.52 -19.33 3.34
C LYS A 108 -0.33 -20.16 4.30
N LYS A 109 -0.02 -21.45 4.45
CA LYS A 109 -0.71 -22.35 5.37
C LYS A 109 -0.51 -21.93 6.83
N ASP A 110 0.71 -21.55 7.21
CA ASP A 110 1.03 -21.12 8.57
C ASP A 110 0.28 -19.84 8.93
N ILE A 111 0.24 -18.87 7.99
CA ILE A 111 -0.54 -17.65 8.15
C ILE A 111 -2.04 -17.98 8.21
N ASP A 112 -2.57 -18.81 7.31
CA ASP A 112 -3.99 -19.20 7.35
C ASP A 112 -4.38 -19.83 8.70
N ASN A 113 -3.53 -20.70 9.25
CA ASN A 113 -3.74 -21.30 10.57
C ASN A 113 -3.68 -20.24 11.67
N PHE A 114 -2.72 -19.32 11.61
CA PHE A 114 -2.61 -18.23 12.57
C PHE A 114 -3.84 -17.32 12.54
N LEU A 115 -4.35 -16.98 11.35
CA LEU A 115 -5.58 -16.21 11.21
C LEU A 115 -6.76 -16.95 11.83
N LYS A 116 -6.91 -18.25 11.57
CA LYS A 116 -8.01 -19.07 12.11
C LYS A 116 -7.96 -19.25 13.62
N ASN A 117 -6.77 -19.44 14.19
CA ASN A 117 -6.63 -19.87 15.58
C ASN A 117 -6.31 -18.73 16.55
N ILE A 118 -5.75 -17.62 16.07
CA ILE A 118 -5.31 -16.50 16.92
C ILE A 118 -6.10 -15.22 16.62
N ILE A 119 -6.25 -14.86 15.34
CA ILE A 119 -6.87 -13.58 14.97
C ILE A 119 -8.40 -13.65 14.93
N ASN A 120 -8.95 -14.60 14.17
CA ASN A 120 -10.40 -14.73 13.97
C ASN A 120 -11.19 -15.00 15.25
N PRO A 121 -10.71 -15.79 16.24
CA PRO A 121 -11.44 -15.95 17.49
C PRO A 121 -11.66 -14.62 18.23
N LYS A 122 -10.69 -13.70 18.15
CA LYS A 122 -10.81 -12.34 18.74
C LYS A 122 -11.75 -11.46 17.92
N LEU A 123 -11.73 -11.55 16.59
CA LEU A 123 -12.61 -10.77 15.72
C LEU A 123 -14.07 -11.26 15.76
N LEU A 124 -14.30 -12.55 15.96
CA LEU A 124 -15.64 -13.14 16.04
C LEU A 124 -16.44 -12.56 17.22
N ASN A 125 -15.77 -12.24 18.32
CA ASN A 125 -16.38 -11.52 19.46
C ASN A 125 -16.92 -10.14 19.06
N HIS A 126 -16.44 -9.57 17.95
CA HIS A 126 -16.91 -8.31 17.37
C HIS A 126 -17.72 -8.52 16.07
N GLY A 127 -18.19 -9.75 15.83
CA GLY A 127 -19.05 -10.09 14.70
C GLY A 127 -18.35 -10.06 13.34
N GLY A 128 -17.01 -10.09 13.30
CA GLY A 128 -16.24 -10.07 12.06
C GLY A 128 -15.20 -11.19 11.99
N PHE A 129 -14.64 -11.37 10.79
CA PHE A 129 -13.51 -12.28 10.58
C PHE A 129 -12.72 -11.84 9.35
N ILE A 130 -11.51 -12.38 9.20
CA ILE A 130 -10.64 -12.12 8.05
C ILE A 130 -10.18 -13.41 7.39
N THR A 131 -9.89 -13.32 6.10
CA THR A 131 -9.37 -14.43 5.29
C THR A 131 -8.14 -13.99 4.52
N LEU A 132 -7.15 -14.87 4.40
CA LEU A 132 -6.01 -14.66 3.53
C LEU A 132 -6.40 -14.94 2.08
N LYS A 133 -6.21 -13.96 1.20
CA LYS A 133 -6.40 -14.14 -0.24
C LYS A 133 -5.11 -14.50 -0.92
N ASN A 134 -4.07 -13.72 -0.67
CA ASN A 134 -2.77 -13.97 -1.24
C ASN A 134 -1.63 -13.36 -0.43
N ILE A 135 -0.41 -13.79 -0.73
CA ILE A 135 0.82 -13.10 -0.33
C ILE A 135 1.46 -12.60 -1.61
N THR A 136 1.72 -11.30 -1.69
CA THR A 136 2.36 -10.71 -2.86
C THR A 136 3.85 -11.02 -2.90
N ILE A 137 4.47 -10.82 -4.06
CA ILE A 137 5.91 -11.06 -4.23
C ILE A 137 6.80 -10.15 -3.36
N ASN A 138 6.21 -9.09 -2.80
CA ASN A 138 6.84 -8.16 -1.87
C ASN A 138 6.56 -8.52 -0.39
N ASN A 139 6.09 -9.74 -0.10
CA ASN A 139 5.71 -10.23 1.23
C ASN A 139 4.66 -9.38 1.96
N ILE A 140 3.67 -8.93 1.22
CA ILE A 140 2.51 -8.23 1.80
C ILE A 140 1.30 -9.15 1.70
N LEU A 141 0.57 -9.31 2.80
CA LEU A 141 -0.64 -10.12 2.87
C LEU A 141 -1.82 -9.33 2.31
N LEU A 142 -2.54 -9.96 1.40
CA LEU A 142 -3.83 -9.49 0.93
C LEU A 142 -4.90 -10.18 1.76
N LEU A 143 -5.52 -9.42 2.65
CA LEU A 143 -6.58 -9.91 3.52
C LEU A 143 -7.93 -9.37 3.04
N GLU A 144 -8.95 -10.21 3.13
CA GLU A 144 -10.33 -9.80 2.96
C GLU A 144 -11.04 -9.87 4.30
N PHE A 145 -11.60 -8.75 4.72
CA PHE A 145 -12.39 -8.56 5.93
C PHE A 145 -13.88 -8.83 5.65
N HIS A 146 -14.52 -9.50 6.60
CA HIS A 146 -15.91 -9.98 6.55
C HIS A 146 -16.70 -9.60 7.81
N GLY A 147 -18.03 -9.57 7.71
CA GLY A 147 -18.94 -9.31 8.84
C GLY A 147 -18.89 -7.87 9.37
N GLY A 148 -18.99 -7.70 10.69
CA GLY A 148 -18.94 -6.41 11.39
C GLY A 148 -17.66 -5.59 11.13
N CYS A 149 -16.60 -6.23 10.63
CA CYS A 149 -15.37 -5.56 10.18
C CYS A 149 -15.51 -4.84 8.82
N GLN A 150 -16.64 -4.96 8.12
CA GLN A 150 -16.87 -4.29 6.82
C GLN A 150 -17.47 -2.88 6.93
N GLY A 151 -17.89 -2.43 8.13
CA GLY A 151 -18.78 -1.25 8.25
C GLY A 151 -18.53 -0.21 9.34
N CYS A 152 -17.75 -0.49 10.40
CA CYS A 152 -17.50 0.50 11.47
C CYS A 152 -16.20 1.28 11.24
N SER A 153 -16.33 2.55 10.86
CA SER A 153 -15.23 3.48 10.51
C SER A 153 -14.22 3.73 11.64
N MET A 154 -14.66 3.68 12.91
CA MET A 154 -13.79 3.96 14.06
C MET A 154 -13.01 2.72 14.56
N SER A 155 -13.55 1.50 14.38
CA SER A 155 -12.93 0.25 14.83
C SER A 155 -11.95 -0.34 13.80
N ASN A 156 -12.17 -0.07 12.50
CA ASN A 156 -11.39 -0.69 11.43
C ASN A 156 -9.91 -0.33 11.44
N HIS A 157 -9.55 0.90 11.83
CA HIS A 157 -8.14 1.31 11.91
C HIS A 157 -7.41 0.63 13.08
N THR A 158 -8.05 0.51 14.24
CA THR A 158 -7.46 -0.12 15.43
C THR A 158 -7.25 -1.61 15.23
N PHE A 159 -8.26 -2.32 14.70
CA PHE A 159 -8.13 -3.75 14.42
C PHE A 159 -7.12 -4.00 13.30
N LYS A 160 -7.13 -3.24 12.21
CA LYS A 160 -6.14 -3.41 11.14
C LYS A 160 -4.71 -3.21 11.64
N ASN A 161 -4.48 -2.19 12.46
CA ASN A 161 -3.16 -1.95 13.05
C ASN A 161 -2.75 -3.06 14.02
N TRP A 162 -3.67 -3.57 14.84
CA TRP A 162 -3.39 -4.69 15.74
C TRP A 162 -3.09 -5.99 14.96
N ILE A 163 -3.94 -6.34 13.98
CA ILE A 163 -3.74 -7.51 13.10
C ILE A 163 -2.38 -7.41 12.40
N GLU A 164 -2.05 -6.25 11.85
CA GLU A 164 -0.78 -6.04 11.17
C GLU A 164 0.41 -6.21 12.13
N LYS A 165 0.33 -5.66 13.34
CA LYS A 165 1.37 -5.84 14.38
C LYS A 165 1.54 -7.31 14.77
N GLU A 166 0.45 -8.02 15.05
CA GLU A 166 0.47 -9.44 15.42
C GLU A 166 1.09 -10.30 14.31
N ILE A 167 0.70 -10.05 13.06
CA ILE A 167 1.22 -10.79 11.91
C ILE A 167 2.71 -10.51 11.72
N ILE A 168 3.15 -9.25 11.75
CA ILE A 168 4.58 -8.93 11.57
C ILE A 168 5.40 -9.51 12.73
N TYR A 169 4.88 -9.50 13.96
CA TYR A 169 5.54 -10.08 15.12
C TYR A 169 5.76 -11.59 14.96
N ASN A 170 4.75 -12.35 14.54
CA ASN A 170 4.83 -13.80 14.38
C ASN A 170 5.49 -14.21 13.03
N PHE A 171 5.39 -13.36 12.02
CA PHE A 171 5.91 -13.59 10.67
C PHE A 171 6.78 -12.40 10.23
N PRO A 172 8.02 -12.26 10.74
CA PRO A 172 8.88 -11.08 10.49
C PRO A 172 9.27 -10.89 9.02
N ASN A 173 9.08 -11.92 8.19
CA ASN A 173 9.28 -11.84 6.75
C ASN A 173 8.16 -11.05 6.05
N ILE A 174 7.02 -10.84 6.71
CA ILE A 174 5.89 -10.08 6.20
C ILE A 174 6.16 -8.59 6.38
N LYS A 175 6.05 -7.84 5.29
CA LYS A 175 6.25 -6.38 5.27
C LYS A 175 5.00 -5.59 5.61
N GLY A 176 3.84 -6.24 5.57
CA GLY A 176 2.60 -5.62 6.01
C GLY A 176 1.35 -6.30 5.51
N VAL A 177 0.22 -5.67 5.84
CA VAL A 177 -1.12 -6.13 5.51
C VAL A 177 -1.84 -5.09 4.64
N TYR A 178 -2.51 -5.58 3.60
CA TYR A 178 -3.41 -4.80 2.76
C TYR A 178 -4.80 -5.41 2.77
N ASP A 179 -5.79 -4.57 3.05
CA ASP A 179 -7.21 -4.92 3.01
C ASP A 179 -7.73 -4.73 1.59
N ILE A 180 -8.18 -5.82 0.97
CA ILE A 180 -8.73 -5.81 -0.40
C ILE A 180 -10.28 -5.82 -0.42
N THR A 181 -10.93 -5.73 0.73
CA THR A 181 -12.40 -5.71 0.80
C THR A 181 -12.95 -4.51 0.03
N PHE A 182 -13.93 -4.78 -0.85
CA PHE A 182 -14.71 -3.72 -1.48
C PHE A 182 -15.64 -3.11 -0.44
N HIS A 183 -15.14 -2.09 0.26
CA HIS A 183 -15.94 -1.20 1.10
C HIS A 183 -16.89 -0.40 0.19
N LYS A 184 -18.02 -1.00 -0.22
CA LYS A 184 -19.09 -0.26 -0.88
C LYS A 184 -19.48 0.88 0.05
N LYS A 185 -19.33 2.12 -0.41
CA LYS A 185 -19.89 3.30 0.25
C LYS A 185 -21.42 3.14 0.25
N ASN A 186 -21.97 2.55 1.29
CA ASN A 186 -23.38 2.74 1.60
C ASN A 186 -23.51 4.06 2.37
N LYS A 187 -24.69 4.70 2.34
CA LYS A 187 -24.98 6.01 2.93
C LYS A 187 -24.71 6.14 4.46
N LEU A 188 -24.15 5.11 5.09
CA LEU A 188 -23.76 5.05 6.50
C LEU A 188 -22.23 4.89 6.70
N SER A 189 -21.43 4.83 5.63
CA SER A 189 -19.97 4.72 5.71
C SER A 189 -19.36 6.11 5.91
N TYR A 190 -19.07 6.48 7.16
CA TYR A 190 -18.35 7.71 7.48
C TYR A 190 -16.88 7.60 7.06
N TYR A 191 -16.53 8.28 5.95
CA TYR A 191 -15.17 8.66 5.54
C TYR A 191 -15.19 10.08 5.00
#